data_AF-A0A956QL39-F1
#
_entry.id   AF-A0A956QL39-F1
#
_cell.length_a   1.000
_cell.length_b   1.000
_cell.length_c   1.000
_cell.angle_alpha   90.00
_cell.angle_beta   90.00
_cell.angle_gamma   90.00
#
_symmetry.space_group_name_H-M   'P 1'
#
loop_
_entity.id
_entity.type
_entity.pdbx_description
1 polymer ?
#
loop_
_entity_poly.entity_id
_entity_poly.type
_entity_poly.pdbx_seq_one_letter_code
_entity_poly.pdbx_strand_id
1 'polypeptide(L)'
;LVIQDLAVIPLMILLPALENLQEGMGDLFWALLRAGAFLLFMVLFGSRLLPWLVHRAAGWKSRELFIVVVLGVGLGVGYATHLVGLSFAFGAFLAGLVLSRSEYSHEALSDMIPLREVFSLLFFASVGMLVSPLFLMDNLPKIVGLVIAVLVGKGLILALVTRGFGYRKIIPLAVGLS
;
A
#
# COMPACT_ATOMS: atom_id res chain seq x y z
N LEU A 1 -8.63 10.09 -0.20
CA LEU A 1 -8.40 8.64 -0.35
C LEU A 1 -7.22 8.36 -1.27
N VAL A 2 -7.28 8.55 -2.60
CA VAL A 2 -6.15 8.23 -3.52
C VAL A 2 -4.79 8.85 -3.14
N ILE A 3 -4.74 10.14 -2.77
CA ILE A 3 -3.49 10.81 -2.35
C ILE A 3 -3.01 10.31 -0.97
N GLN A 4 -3.94 9.93 -0.09
CA GLN A 4 -3.63 9.38 1.23
C GLN A 4 -3.05 7.97 1.09
N ASP A 5 -3.67 7.12 0.26
CA ASP A 5 -3.14 5.80 -0.09
C ASP A 5 -1.77 5.94 -0.78
N LEU A 6 -1.60 6.94 -1.64
CA LEU A 6 -0.32 7.24 -2.29
C LEU A 6 0.76 7.72 -1.32
N ALA A 7 0.40 8.48 -0.27
CA ALA A 7 1.30 8.98 0.75
C ALA A 7 1.69 7.92 1.80
N VAL A 8 0.85 6.90 2.01
CA VAL A 8 1.14 5.75 2.87
C VAL A 8 2.30 4.91 2.31
N ILE A 9 2.46 4.86 0.98
CA ILE A 9 3.53 4.09 0.34
C ILE A 9 4.94 4.56 0.74
N PRO A 10 5.31 5.86 0.60
CA PRO A 10 6.61 6.34 1.10
C PRO A 10 6.78 6.11 2.60
N LEU A 11 5.71 6.22 3.40
CA LEU A 11 5.74 5.94 4.82
C LEU A 11 6.02 4.46 5.12
N MET A 12 5.46 3.53 4.35
CA MET A 12 5.74 2.09 4.46
C MET A 12 7.16 1.70 4.02
N ILE A 13 7.83 2.52 3.21
CA ILE A 13 9.25 2.35 2.88
C ILE A 13 10.11 2.86 4.04
N LEU A 14 9.70 3.97 4.67
CA LEU A 14 10.40 4.58 5.79
C LEU A 14 10.29 3.78 7.09
N LEU A 15 9.16 3.13 7.36
CA LEU A 15 8.93 2.34 8.57
C LEU A 15 10.01 1.27 8.85
N PRO A 16 10.35 0.36 7.91
CA PRO A 16 11.44 -0.58 8.13
C PRO A 16 12.80 0.12 8.25
N ALA A 17 13.03 1.26 7.59
CA ALA A 17 14.25 2.04 7.80
C ALA A 17 14.32 2.66 9.22
N LEU A 18 13.16 3.02 9.81
CA LEU A 18 13.05 3.51 11.18
C LEU A 18 13.20 2.42 12.25
N GLU A 19 12.80 1.17 11.96
CA GLU A 19 13.06 0.03 12.85
C GLU A 19 14.57 -0.29 12.93
N ASN A 20 15.27 -0.25 11.79
CA ASN A 20 16.72 -0.48 11.73
C ASN A 20 17.56 0.70 12.27
N LEU A 21 16.94 1.84 12.57
CA LEU A 21 17.60 3.01 13.19
C LEU A 21 18.03 2.75 14.64
N GLN A 22 17.48 1.72 15.29
CA GLN A 22 17.89 1.31 16.63
C GLN A 22 19.25 0.58 16.65
N GLU A 23 19.72 0.05 15.52
CA GLU A 23 20.93 -0.78 15.45
C GLU A 23 22.20 0.03 15.09
N GLY A 24 22.06 1.22 14.48
CA GLY A 24 23.15 2.18 14.27
C GLY A 24 23.15 2.80 12.87
N MET A 25 23.90 3.90 12.69
CA MET A 25 23.97 4.60 11.38
C MET A 25 24.57 3.75 10.25
N GLY A 26 25.38 2.73 10.57
CA GLY A 26 25.96 1.80 9.60
C GLY A 26 24.93 0.82 9.01
N ASP A 27 24.02 0.32 9.84
CA ASP A 27 22.97 -0.60 9.40
C ASP A 27 21.89 0.12 8.59
N LEU A 28 21.63 1.40 8.90
CA LEU A 28 20.77 2.24 8.08
C LEU A 28 21.31 2.40 6.65
N PHE A 29 22.62 2.62 6.49
CA PHE A 29 23.24 2.72 5.17
C PHE A 29 23.13 1.41 4.39
N TRP A 30 23.37 0.27 5.06
CA TRP A 30 23.20 -1.05 4.45
C TRP A 30 21.75 -1.34 4.08
N ALA A 31 20.79 -0.98 4.93
CA ALA A 31 19.36 -1.13 4.66
C ALA A 31 18.92 -0.28 3.46
N LEU A 32 19.34 0.99 3.40
CA LEU A 32 19.08 1.86 2.24
C LEU A 32 19.70 1.32 0.95
N LEU A 33 20.95 0.82 1.03
CA LEU A 33 21.62 0.25 -0.14
C LEU A 33 20.89 -1.00 -0.64
N ARG A 34 20.47 -1.88 0.28
CA ARG A 34 19.72 -3.10 -0.04
C ARG A 34 18.35 -2.78 -0.63
N ALA A 35 17.68 -1.77 -0.07
CA ALA A 35 16.41 -1.26 -0.57
C ALA A 35 16.54 -0.66 -1.97
N GLY A 36 17.55 0.19 -2.18
CA GLY A 36 17.85 0.82 -3.46
C GLY A 36 18.25 -0.22 -4.52
N ALA A 37 19.07 -1.21 -4.16
CA ALA A 37 19.46 -2.30 -5.05
C ALA A 37 18.25 -3.16 -5.45
N PHE A 38 17.37 -3.49 -4.51
CA PHE A 38 16.14 -4.22 -4.79
C PHE A 38 15.22 -3.43 -5.72
N LEU A 39 15.02 -2.13 -5.45
CA LEU A 39 14.24 -1.24 -6.30
C LEU A 39 14.81 -1.18 -7.72
N LEU A 40 16.12 -1.00 -7.86
CA LEU A 40 16.79 -0.94 -9.15
C LEU A 40 16.63 -2.27 -9.90
N PHE A 41 16.89 -3.40 -9.22
CA PHE A 41 16.71 -4.74 -9.76
C PHE A 41 15.27 -4.97 -10.22
N MET A 42 14.28 -4.58 -9.41
CA MET A 42 12.87 -4.71 -9.74
C MET A 42 12.49 -3.84 -10.93
N VAL A 43 12.96 -2.59 -11.01
CA VAL A 43 12.65 -1.72 -12.14
C VAL A 43 13.32 -2.21 -13.42
N LEU A 44 14.54 -2.75 -13.35
CA LEU A 44 15.28 -3.26 -14.52
C LEU A 44 14.75 -4.63 -15.01
N PHE A 45 14.62 -5.59 -14.10
CA PHE A 45 14.22 -6.96 -14.43
C PHE A 45 12.71 -7.15 -14.36
N GLY A 46 12.05 -6.63 -13.33
CA GLY A 46 10.60 -6.72 -13.17
C GLY A 46 9.83 -6.04 -14.30
N SER A 47 10.34 -4.94 -14.86
CA SER A 47 9.71 -4.27 -16.02
C SER A 47 9.67 -5.11 -17.30
N ARG A 48 10.54 -6.12 -17.42
CA ARG A 48 10.49 -7.09 -18.52
C ARG A 48 9.82 -8.40 -18.10
N LEU A 49 10.17 -8.92 -16.92
CA LEU A 49 9.73 -10.23 -16.46
C LEU A 49 8.24 -10.25 -16.12
N LEU A 50 7.73 -9.21 -15.44
CA LEU A 50 6.32 -9.17 -15.02
C LEU A 50 5.38 -9.07 -16.22
N PRO A 51 5.57 -8.14 -17.19
CA PRO A 51 4.73 -8.10 -18.37
C PRO A 51 4.87 -9.36 -19.23
N TRP A 52 6.04 -9.99 -19.28
CA TRP A 52 6.23 -11.24 -20.02
C TRP A 52 5.44 -12.40 -19.43
N LEU A 53 5.43 -12.53 -18.09
CA LEU A 53 4.62 -13.55 -17.39
C LEU A 53 3.12 -13.34 -17.63
N VAL A 54 2.67 -12.08 -17.54
CA VAL A 54 1.27 -11.72 -17.77
C VAL A 54 0.88 -11.90 -19.24
N HIS A 55 1.77 -11.56 -20.18
CA HIS A 55 1.54 -11.78 -21.61
C HIS A 55 1.42 -13.28 -21.95
N ARG A 56 2.26 -14.12 -21.33
CA ARG A 56 2.15 -15.57 -21.50
C ARG A 56 0.81 -16.08 -20.97
N ALA A 57 0.29 -15.53 -19.88
CA ALA A 57 -1.01 -15.89 -19.33
C ALA A 57 -2.18 -15.38 -20.21
N ALA A 58 -2.08 -14.17 -20.77
CA ALA A 58 -3.08 -13.61 -21.68
C ALA A 58 -3.25 -14.44 -22.96
N GLY A 59 -2.16 -15.07 -23.43
CA GLY A 59 -2.20 -15.98 -24.59
C GLY A 59 -3.11 -17.20 -24.43
N TRP A 60 -3.52 -17.55 -23.20
CA TRP A 60 -4.33 -18.74 -22.92
C TRP A 60 -5.85 -18.44 -22.99
N LYS A 61 -6.25 -17.19 -23.25
CA LYS A 61 -7.67 -16.72 -23.37
C LYS A 61 -8.59 -17.10 -22.19
N SER A 62 -8.04 -17.46 -21.04
CA SER A 62 -8.81 -17.80 -19.83
C SER A 62 -8.61 -16.74 -18.76
N ARG A 63 -9.73 -16.14 -18.34
CA ARG A 63 -9.79 -15.09 -17.31
C ARG A 63 -9.29 -15.58 -15.95
N GLU A 64 -9.56 -16.84 -15.62
CA GLU A 64 -9.16 -17.46 -14.35
C GLU A 64 -7.64 -17.60 -14.25
N LEU A 65 -7.00 -18.07 -15.33
CA LEU A 65 -5.54 -18.19 -15.40
C LEU A 65 -4.84 -16.83 -15.31
N PHE A 66 -5.39 -15.84 -16.00
CA PHE A 66 -4.88 -14.47 -15.95
C PHE A 66 -4.89 -13.91 -14.52
N ILE A 67 -6.03 -14.04 -13.83
CA ILE A 67 -6.21 -13.64 -12.44
C ILE A 67 -5.19 -14.31 -11.52
N VAL A 68 -5.02 -15.63 -11.63
CA VAL A 68 -4.09 -16.40 -10.79
C VAL A 68 -2.65 -15.97 -11.02
N VAL A 69 -2.27 -15.68 -12.27
CA VAL A 69 -0.92 -15.21 -12.60
C VAL A 69 -0.66 -13.81 -12.06
N VAL A 70 -1.60 -12.87 -12.20
CA VAL A 70 -1.45 -11.50 -11.68
C VAL A 70 -1.35 -11.50 -10.15
N LEU A 71 -2.21 -12.27 -9.47
CA LEU A 71 -2.12 -12.49 -8.03
C LEU A 71 -0.79 -13.14 -7.63
N GLY A 72 -0.39 -14.22 -8.31
CA GLY A 72 0.85 -14.94 -8.04
C GLY A 72 2.08 -14.05 -8.22
N VAL A 73 2.08 -13.18 -9.24
CA VAL A 73 3.11 -12.17 -9.45
C VAL A 73 3.13 -11.15 -8.30
N GLY A 74 1.98 -10.59 -7.92
CA GLY A 74 1.91 -9.61 -6.84
C GLY A 74 2.38 -10.19 -5.49
N LEU A 75 1.91 -11.39 -5.16
CA LEU A 75 2.30 -12.11 -3.94
C LEU A 75 3.78 -12.55 -3.99
N GLY A 76 4.25 -13.04 -5.14
CA GLY A 76 5.63 -13.47 -5.32
C GLY A 76 6.62 -12.33 -5.19
N VAL A 77 6.31 -11.16 -5.75
CA VAL A 77 7.10 -9.95 -5.56
C VAL A 77 7.02 -9.46 -4.11
N GLY A 78 5.83 -9.42 -3.52
CA GLY A 78 5.65 -9.03 -2.11
C GLY A 78 6.51 -9.90 -1.19
N TYR A 79 6.51 -11.22 -1.43
CA TYR A 79 7.32 -12.18 -0.69
C TYR A 79 8.82 -11.96 -0.92
N ALA A 80 9.26 -11.77 -2.17
CA ALA A 80 10.64 -11.45 -2.49
C ALA A 80 11.12 -10.17 -1.78
N THR A 81 10.24 -9.16 -1.69
CA THR A 81 10.50 -7.89 -1.01
C THR A 81 10.64 -8.10 0.50
N HIS A 82 9.78 -8.95 1.09
CA HIS A 82 9.86 -9.33 2.49
C HIS A 82 11.18 -10.06 2.84
N LEU A 83 11.67 -10.94 1.96
CA LEU A 83 12.96 -11.62 2.16
C LEU A 83 14.16 -10.67 2.20
N VAL A 84 14.03 -9.50 1.57
CA VAL A 84 15.08 -8.48 1.52
C VAL A 84 15.02 -7.54 2.75
N GLY A 85 14.01 -7.70 3.62
CA GLY A 85 13.81 -6.86 4.81
C GLY A 85 12.96 -5.61 4.54
N LEU A 86 12.22 -5.60 3.43
CA LEU A 86 11.29 -4.53 3.07
C LEU A 86 9.84 -4.96 3.31
N SER A 87 8.91 -4.00 3.40
CA SER A 87 7.50 -4.32 3.61
C SER A 87 6.91 -5.15 2.45
N PHE A 88 6.17 -6.20 2.79
CA PHE A 88 5.45 -7.03 1.82
C PHE A 88 4.51 -6.20 0.93
N ALA A 89 3.80 -5.24 1.53
CA ALA A 89 2.86 -4.36 0.83
C ALA A 89 3.55 -3.45 -0.19
N PHE A 90 4.77 -2.99 0.12
CA PHE A 90 5.58 -2.20 -0.81
C PHE A 90 5.93 -2.99 -2.07
N GLY A 91 6.35 -4.25 -1.91
CA GLY A 91 6.65 -5.14 -3.02
C GLY A 91 5.45 -5.39 -3.94
N ALA A 92 4.31 -5.74 -3.35
CA ALA A 92 3.07 -5.96 -4.09
C ALA A 92 2.62 -4.70 -4.83
N PHE A 93 2.76 -3.52 -4.23
CA PHE A 93 2.47 -2.24 -4.88
C PHE A 93 3.42 -1.96 -6.04
N LEU A 94 4.71 -2.21 -5.85
CA LEU A 94 5.74 -2.02 -6.88
C LEU A 94 5.49 -2.91 -8.11
N ALA A 95 5.08 -4.17 -7.88
CA ALA A 95 4.65 -5.08 -8.94
C ALA A 95 3.46 -4.51 -9.73
N GLY A 96 2.46 -3.97 -9.02
CA GLY A 96 1.30 -3.32 -9.60
C GLY A 96 1.66 -2.09 -10.43
N LEU A 97 2.57 -1.23 -9.95
CA LEU A 97 3.06 -0.06 -10.69
C LEU A 97 3.80 -0.43 -11.97
N VAL A 98 4.62 -1.48 -11.92
CA VAL A 98 5.34 -1.97 -13.09
C VAL A 98 4.37 -2.55 -14.11
N LEU A 99 3.36 -3.30 -13.66
CA LEU A 99 2.35 -3.89 -14.52
C LEU A 99 1.42 -2.83 -15.14
N SER A 100 1.10 -1.76 -14.40
CA SER A 100 0.19 -0.71 -14.86
C SER A 100 0.75 0.12 -16.03
N ARG A 101 2.08 0.08 -16.25
CA ARG A 101 2.75 0.72 -17.39
C ARG A 101 2.76 -0.14 -18.66
N SER A 102 2.32 -1.40 -18.58
CA SER A 102 2.23 -2.29 -19.75
C SER A 102 0.91 -2.10 -20.51
N GLU A 103 0.89 -2.44 -21.80
CA GLU A 103 -0.30 -2.33 -22.66
C GLU A 103 -1.50 -3.16 -22.15
N TYR A 104 -1.26 -4.16 -21.29
CA TYR A 104 -2.28 -5.02 -20.68
C TYR A 104 -2.89 -4.45 -19.39
N SER A 105 -2.51 -3.23 -18.98
CA SER A 105 -3.01 -2.57 -17.77
C SER A 105 -4.53 -2.49 -17.71
N HIS A 106 -5.20 -2.27 -18.85
CA HIS A 106 -6.66 -2.12 -18.91
C HIS A 106 -7.40 -3.45 -18.65
N GLU A 107 -6.95 -4.53 -19.29
CA GLU A 107 -7.50 -5.87 -19.10
C GLU A 107 -7.16 -6.42 -17.71
N ALA A 108 -5.93 -6.14 -17.25
CA ALA A 108 -5.48 -6.48 -15.90
C ALA A 108 -6.32 -5.82 -14.81
N LEU A 109 -6.61 -4.51 -14.95
CA LEU A 109 -7.40 -3.80 -13.96
C LEU A 109 -8.83 -4.30 -13.91
N SER A 110 -9.47 -4.50 -15.07
CA SER A 110 -10.86 -4.94 -15.16
C SER A 110 -11.08 -6.28 -14.48
N ASP A 111 -10.14 -7.21 -14.63
CA ASP A 111 -10.22 -8.54 -14.04
C ASP A 111 -9.87 -8.59 -12.55
N MET A 112 -9.12 -7.59 -12.07
CA MET A 112 -8.73 -7.46 -10.66
C MET A 112 -9.80 -6.79 -9.79
N ILE A 113 -10.77 -6.06 -10.36
CA ILE A 113 -11.85 -5.39 -9.63
C ILE A 113 -12.62 -6.37 -8.72
N PRO A 114 -13.22 -7.47 -9.22
CA PRO A 114 -14.03 -8.37 -8.39
C PRO A 114 -13.22 -9.02 -7.26
N LEU A 115 -11.94 -9.29 -7.51
CA LEU A 115 -11.05 -9.88 -6.53
C LEU A 115 -10.71 -8.92 -5.39
N ARG A 116 -10.48 -7.65 -5.73
CA ARG A 116 -10.30 -6.59 -4.75
C ARG A 116 -11.53 -6.44 -3.86
N GLU A 117 -12.73 -6.57 -4.43
CA GLU A 117 -13.98 -6.50 -3.66
C GLU A 117 -14.07 -7.66 -2.64
N VAL A 118 -13.79 -8.89 -3.09
CA VAL A 118 -13.77 -10.07 -2.19
C VAL A 118 -12.71 -9.93 -1.10
N PHE A 119 -11.48 -9.56 -1.45
CA PHE A 119 -10.42 -9.37 -0.46
C PHE A 119 -10.70 -8.21 0.50
N SER A 120 -11.32 -7.13 0.04
CA SER A 120 -11.72 -6.02 0.91
C SER A 120 -12.80 -6.47 1.88
N LEU A 121 -13.79 -7.23 1.41
CA LEU A 121 -14.85 -7.79 2.26
C LEU A 121 -14.28 -8.74 3.32
N LEU A 122 -13.35 -9.61 2.93
CA LEU A 122 -12.64 -10.49 3.85
C LEU A 122 -11.78 -9.70 4.85
N PHE A 123 -11.03 -8.70 4.40
CA PHE A 123 -10.23 -7.85 5.27
C PHE A 123 -11.09 -7.15 6.32
N PHE A 124 -12.19 -6.53 5.90
CA PHE A 124 -13.11 -5.87 6.82
C PHE A 124 -13.78 -6.85 7.79
N ALA A 125 -14.17 -8.04 7.32
CA ALA A 125 -14.72 -9.09 8.17
C ALA A 125 -13.70 -9.58 9.21
N SER A 126 -12.45 -9.83 8.80
CA SER A 126 -11.37 -10.27 9.70
C SER A 126 -10.99 -9.19 10.72
N VAL A 127 -10.85 -7.93 10.30
CA VAL A 127 -10.59 -6.81 11.23
C VAL A 127 -11.75 -6.66 12.21
N GLY A 128 -13.00 -6.74 11.72
CA GLY A 128 -14.20 -6.70 12.56
C GLY A 128 -14.25 -7.83 13.59
N MET A 129 -13.76 -9.02 13.25
CA MET A 129 -13.69 -10.16 14.16
C MET A 129 -12.56 -10.03 15.20
N LEU A 130 -11.46 -9.37 14.82
CA LEU A 130 -10.36 -9.07 15.73
C LEU A 130 -10.76 -8.06 16.81
N VAL A 131 -11.73 -7.18 16.49
CA VAL A 131 -12.28 -6.21 17.42
C VAL A 131 -13.13 -6.94 18.46
N SER A 132 -12.58 -7.07 19.68
CA SER A 132 -13.33 -7.63 20.81
C SER A 132 -14.34 -6.60 21.34
N PRO A 133 -15.65 -6.92 21.39
CA PRO A 133 -16.68 -6.00 21.89
C PRO A 133 -16.45 -5.61 23.36
N LEU A 134 -15.93 -6.55 24.15
CA LEU A 134 -15.62 -6.38 25.56
C LEU A 134 -14.51 -5.35 25.79
N PHE A 135 -13.42 -5.41 25.01
CA PHE A 135 -12.33 -4.42 25.08
C PHE A 135 -12.81 -3.02 24.69
N LEU A 136 -13.76 -2.95 23.74
CA LEU A 136 -14.36 -1.71 23.28
C LEU A 136 -15.16 -1.02 24.39
N MET A 137 -15.92 -1.78 25.19
CA MET A 137 -16.69 -1.28 26.32
C MET A 137 -15.79 -0.79 27.46
N ASP A 138 -14.73 -1.53 27.77
CA ASP A 138 -13.81 -1.17 28.87
C ASP A 138 -12.89 0.01 28.55
N ASN A 139 -12.55 0.20 27.28
CA ASN A 139 -11.63 1.27 26.84
C ASN A 139 -12.32 2.36 26.01
N LEU A 140 -13.65 2.42 26.04
CA LEU A 140 -14.48 3.36 25.29
C LEU A 140 -13.99 4.83 25.38
N PRO A 141 -13.64 5.39 26.55
CA PRO A 141 -13.12 6.77 26.61
C PRO A 141 -11.74 6.93 25.97
N LYS A 142 -10.85 5.92 26.06
CA LYS A 142 -9.52 5.96 25.41
C LYS A 142 -9.66 5.86 23.89
N ILE A 143 -10.54 4.98 23.40
CA ILE A 143 -10.80 4.80 21.98
C ILE A 143 -11.40 6.07 21.39
N VAL A 144 -12.40 6.67 22.06
CA VAL A 144 -13.00 7.94 21.63
C VAL A 144 -11.95 9.06 21.63
N GLY A 145 -11.11 9.15 22.67
CA GLY A 145 -10.01 10.11 22.72
C GLY A 145 -9.03 9.95 21.56
N LEU A 146 -8.69 8.71 21.20
CA LEU A 146 -7.77 8.40 20.10
C LEU A 146 -8.42 8.70 18.74
N VAL A 147 -9.70 8.37 18.56
CA VAL A 147 -10.47 8.73 17.35
C VAL A 147 -10.54 10.23 17.16
N ILE A 148 -10.87 10.99 18.22
CA ILE A 148 -10.90 12.46 18.17
C ILE A 148 -9.50 13.01 17.90
N ALA A 149 -8.46 12.49 18.56
CA ALA A 149 -7.09 12.93 18.34
C ALA A 149 -6.65 12.70 16.89
N VAL A 150 -7.01 11.57 16.28
CA VAL A 150 -6.71 11.28 14.87
C VAL A 150 -7.52 12.19 13.94
N LEU A 151 -8.82 12.42 14.21
CA LEU A 151 -9.67 13.33 13.42
C LEU A 151 -9.13 14.77 13.46
N VAL A 152 -8.85 15.27 14.66
CA VAL A 152 -8.34 16.63 14.89
C VAL A 152 -6.92 16.75 14.33
N GLY A 153 -6.07 15.74 14.52
CA GLY A 153 -4.72 15.70 13.97
C GLY A 153 -4.71 15.74 12.44
N LYS A 154 -5.50 14.88 11.78
CA LYS A 154 -5.67 14.90 10.31
C LYS A 154 -6.21 16.26 9.84
N GLY A 155 -7.21 16.80 10.54
CA GLY A 155 -7.79 18.11 10.25
C GLY A 155 -6.79 19.27 10.37
N LEU A 156 -5.95 19.27 11.42
CA LEU A 156 -4.90 20.25 11.64
C LEU A 156 -3.81 20.20 10.57
N ILE A 157 -3.32 19.00 10.24
CA ILE A 157 -2.30 18.81 9.20
C ILE A 157 -2.82 19.35 7.86
N LEU A 158 -4.06 19.00 7.49
CA LEU A 158 -4.68 19.49 6.27
C LEU A 158 -4.92 21.01 6.30
N ALA A 159 -5.35 21.56 7.45
CA ALA A 159 -5.52 23.00 7.62
C ALA A 159 -4.20 23.79 7.50
N LEU A 160 -3.09 23.26 8.03
CA LEU A 160 -1.76 23.84 7.89
C LEU A 160 -1.25 23.77 6.45
N VAL A 161 -1.38 22.61 5.79
CA VAL A 161 -0.94 22.42 4.40
C VAL A 161 -1.74 23.30 3.43
N THR A 162 -3.07 23.37 3.59
CA THR A 162 -3.94 24.24 2.75
C THR A 162 -3.69 25.72 2.97
N ARG A 163 -3.32 26.13 4.18
CA ARG A 163 -2.94 27.50 4.49
C ARG A 163 -1.58 27.87 3.89
N GLY A 164 -0.64 26.91 3.79
CA GLY A 164 0.63 27.07 3.08
C GLY A 164 0.48 27.17 1.56
N PHE A 165 -0.54 26.54 0.97
CA PHE A 165 -0.82 26.56 -0.48
C PHE A 165 -1.84 27.65 -0.93
N GLY A 166 -2.36 28.47 -0.01
CA GLY A 166 -3.11 29.69 -0.38
C GLY A 166 -4.53 29.50 -0.93
N TYR A 167 -5.21 28.37 -0.70
CA TYR A 167 -6.60 28.18 -1.15
C TYR A 167 -7.64 28.71 -0.15
N ARG A 168 -8.58 29.52 -0.68
CA ARG A 168 -9.54 30.37 0.03
C ARG A 168 -10.68 29.56 0.67
N LYS A 169 -10.59 29.38 1.99
CA LYS A 169 -11.64 29.45 3.04
C LYS A 169 -12.94 28.61 3.01
N ILE A 170 -13.30 27.79 2.02
CA ILE A 170 -14.62 27.09 2.07
C ILE A 170 -14.54 25.55 2.20
N ILE A 171 -13.37 24.93 2.03
CA ILE A 171 -13.22 23.47 2.01
C ILE A 171 -12.66 22.80 3.31
N PRO A 172 -12.47 23.45 4.49
CA PRO A 172 -11.89 22.74 5.65
C PRO A 172 -12.79 21.66 6.28
N LEU A 173 -14.12 21.86 6.29
CA LEU A 173 -15.05 20.96 6.99
C LEU A 173 -15.43 19.73 6.17
N ALA A 174 -15.52 19.85 4.84
CA ALA A 174 -15.87 18.73 3.97
C ALA A 174 -14.74 17.69 3.82
N VAL A 175 -13.47 18.12 3.94
CA VAL A 175 -12.31 17.22 3.77
C VAL A 175 -11.90 16.55 5.08
N GLY A 176 -12.20 17.16 6.24
CA GLY A 176 -11.96 16.55 7.54
C GLY A 176 -12.85 15.33 7.83
N LEU A 177 -13.96 15.16 7.11
CA LEU A 177 -14.93 14.07 7.23
C LEU A 177 -14.79 12.98 6.15
N SER A 178 -13.80 13.09 5.25
CA SER A 178 -13.44 12.09 4.22
C SER A 178 -12.06 11.49 4.46
#